data_AF-A0A952QHU6-F1
#
_entry.id   AF-A0A952QHU6-F1
#
_cell.length_a   1.000
_cell.length_b   1.000
_cell.length_c   1.000
_cell.angle_alpha   90.00
_cell.angle_beta   90.00
_cell.angle_gamma   90.00
#
_symmetry.space_group_name_H-M   'P 1'
#
loop_
_entity.id
_entity.type
_entity.pdbx_description
1 polymer ?
#
loop_
_entity_poly.entity_id
_entity_poly.type
_entity_poly.pdbx_seq_one_letter_code
_entity_poly.pdbx_strand_id
1 'polypeptide(L)'
;MLPVSHRAVAWADSQVGVREAGRNRGRQVERYQEAAGLGTGGGFAWCASFVYWCMVSAGAPPDRLPVRGQCAAVRNWVSWAKGRGRLSHSPVRGSLFFWLDQHDRGHIGFCLGPSVFGVFRTIEGNTDGEAGSREGDGVYKRTRSIRLLKRFPQWGFINLNGL
;
A
#
# COMPACT_ATOMS: atom_id res chain seq x y z
N MET A 1 6.43 -19.09 -13.32
CA MET A 1 6.28 -18.49 -11.97
C MET A 1 5.44 -17.23 -12.09
N LEU A 2 4.50 -16.96 -11.17
CA LEU A 2 3.69 -15.72 -11.20
C LEU A 2 4.58 -14.47 -11.06
N PRO A 3 4.22 -13.30 -11.62
CA PRO A 3 4.95 -12.05 -11.40
C PRO A 3 5.07 -11.67 -9.91
N VAL A 4 6.14 -10.98 -9.53
CA VAL A 4 6.37 -10.49 -8.14
C VAL A 4 5.15 -9.74 -7.61
N SER A 5 4.56 -8.85 -8.43
CA SER A 5 3.37 -8.07 -8.08
C SER A 5 2.16 -8.94 -7.72
N HIS A 6 1.95 -10.07 -8.40
CA HIS A 6 0.86 -11.00 -8.10
C HIS A 6 1.13 -11.82 -6.83
N ARG A 7 2.40 -12.18 -6.59
CA ARG A 7 2.80 -12.83 -5.34
C ARG A 7 2.69 -11.90 -4.14
N ALA A 8 2.98 -10.60 -4.32
CA ALA A 8 2.78 -9.59 -3.27
C ALA A 8 1.31 -9.43 -2.89
N VAL A 9 0.38 -9.53 -3.87
CA VAL A 9 -1.06 -9.60 -3.59
C VAL A 9 -1.42 -10.83 -2.76
N ALA A 10 -0.81 -11.99 -3.02
CA ALA A 10 -1.05 -13.20 -2.22
C ALA A 10 -0.54 -13.05 -0.77
N TRP A 11 0.63 -12.42 -0.58
CA TRP A 11 1.09 -12.04 0.75
C TRP A 11 0.12 -11.08 1.43
N ALA A 12 -0.32 -10.03 0.74
CA ALA A 12 -1.30 -9.09 1.30
C ALA A 12 -2.61 -9.79 1.71
N ASP A 13 -3.09 -10.74 0.91
CA ASP A 13 -4.30 -11.53 1.19
C ASP A 13 -4.15 -12.40 2.44
N SER A 14 -2.97 -13.01 2.64
CA SER A 14 -2.69 -13.80 3.85
C SER A 14 -2.70 -12.97 5.15
N GLN A 15 -2.62 -11.63 5.04
CA GLN A 15 -2.62 -10.73 6.18
C GLN A 15 -4.00 -10.13 6.48
N VAL A 16 -5.02 -10.39 5.64
CA VAL A 16 -6.38 -9.90 5.89
C VAL A 16 -6.88 -10.41 7.23
N GLY A 17 -7.39 -9.50 8.07
CA GLY A 17 -7.81 -9.81 9.44
C GLY A 17 -6.74 -9.56 10.50
N VAL A 18 -5.50 -9.22 10.13
CA VAL A 18 -4.54 -8.66 11.08
C VAL A 18 -5.09 -7.34 11.64
N ARG A 19 -5.06 -7.22 12.97
CA ARG A 19 -5.52 -6.04 13.73
C ARG A 19 -4.38 -5.47 14.55
N GLU A 20 -4.46 -4.17 14.80
CA GLU A 20 -3.62 -3.48 15.77
C GLU A 20 -3.90 -3.98 17.20
N ALA A 21 -2.86 -4.04 18.03
CA ALA A 21 -2.95 -4.30 19.48
C ALA A 21 -2.85 -3.01 20.32
N GLY A 22 -2.94 -1.86 19.67
CA GLY A 22 -2.77 -0.52 20.20
C GLY A 22 -2.50 0.43 19.03
N ARG A 23 -2.62 1.75 19.21
CA ARG A 23 -2.55 2.71 18.09
C ARG A 23 -1.28 2.52 17.25
N ASN A 24 -1.43 2.00 16.03
CA ASN A 24 -0.36 1.64 15.10
C ASN A 24 0.69 0.70 15.72
N ARG A 25 0.26 -0.24 16.55
CA ARG A 25 1.10 -1.20 17.29
C ARG A 25 0.58 -2.63 17.17
N GLY A 26 1.42 -3.57 17.59
CA GLY A 26 1.12 -4.99 17.65
C GLY A 26 2.16 -5.79 16.89
N ARG A 27 2.40 -7.03 17.34
CA ARG A 27 3.51 -7.86 16.86
C ARG A 27 3.61 -7.94 15.34
N GLN A 28 2.49 -8.10 14.64
CA GLN A 28 2.50 -8.19 13.18
C GLN A 28 2.61 -6.83 12.49
N VAL A 29 2.04 -5.78 13.08
CA VAL A 29 2.14 -4.39 12.58
C VAL A 29 3.59 -3.89 12.67
N GLU A 30 4.25 -4.18 13.79
CA GLU A 30 5.64 -3.82 14.03
C GLU A 30 6.59 -4.53 13.05
N ARG A 31 6.30 -5.77 12.64
CA ARG A 31 7.05 -6.44 11.56
C ARG A 31 6.96 -5.71 10.22
N TYR A 32 5.82 -5.13 9.89
CA TYR A 32 5.70 -4.32 8.67
C TYR A 32 6.55 -3.06 8.78
N GLN A 33 6.47 -2.36 9.92
CA GLN A 33 7.25 -1.17 10.22
C GLN A 33 8.77 -1.45 10.18
N GLU A 34 9.22 -2.53 10.82
CA GLU A 34 10.63 -2.98 10.83
C GLU A 34 11.16 -3.30 9.44
N ALA A 35 10.38 -3.98 8.60
CA ALA A 35 10.77 -4.25 7.21
C ALA A 35 11.01 -2.95 6.44
N ALA A 36 10.16 -1.94 6.68
CA ALA A 36 10.31 -0.62 6.10
C ALA A 36 11.44 0.23 6.72
N GLY A 37 12.16 -0.29 7.72
CA GLY A 37 13.27 0.41 8.37
C GLY A 37 12.87 1.34 9.51
N LEU A 38 11.62 1.23 10.00
CA LEU A 38 11.19 1.91 11.21
C LEU A 38 11.51 1.03 12.43
N GLY A 39 11.92 1.63 13.55
CA GLY A 39 12.04 0.89 14.81
C GLY A 39 10.68 0.51 15.39
N THR A 40 10.68 -0.40 16.38
CA THR A 40 9.50 -0.77 17.15
C THR A 40 9.05 0.36 18.10
N GLY A 41 7.74 0.46 18.36
CA GLY A 41 7.20 1.36 19.40
C GLY A 41 6.86 2.79 18.98
N GLY A 42 7.20 3.21 17.76
CA GLY A 42 6.96 4.57 17.27
C GLY A 42 5.50 4.92 16.94
N GLY A 43 4.61 3.92 16.83
CA GLY A 43 3.19 4.16 16.53
C GLY A 43 2.94 4.83 15.17
N PHE A 44 3.82 4.57 14.20
CA PHE A 44 3.75 5.16 12.87
C PHE A 44 2.66 4.52 12.01
N ALA A 45 1.97 5.33 11.20
CA ALA A 45 1.12 4.81 10.14
C ALA A 45 1.88 3.79 9.27
N TRP A 46 1.24 2.68 8.91
CA TRP A 46 1.92 1.49 8.39
C TRP A 46 1.38 0.98 7.05
N CYS A 47 0.53 1.73 6.35
CA CYS A 47 0.02 1.35 5.03
C CYS A 47 1.14 1.12 3.99
N ALA A 48 2.10 2.04 3.89
CA ALA A 48 3.24 1.90 2.97
C ALA A 48 4.27 0.87 3.45
N SER A 49 4.44 0.75 4.77
CA SER A 49 5.28 -0.29 5.39
C SER A 49 4.74 -1.70 5.08
N PHE A 50 3.42 -1.87 5.13
CA PHE A 50 2.73 -3.09 4.72
C PHE A 50 2.97 -3.42 3.25
N VAL A 51 2.85 -2.43 2.36
CA VAL A 51 3.17 -2.61 0.93
C VAL A 51 4.62 -3.04 0.73
N TYR A 52 5.57 -2.37 1.38
CA TYR A 52 6.98 -2.73 1.30
C TYR A 52 7.24 -4.17 1.78
N TRP A 53 6.69 -4.54 2.94
CA TRP A 53 6.80 -5.88 3.50
C TRP A 53 6.22 -6.95 2.56
N CYS A 54 5.05 -6.70 1.96
CA CYS A 54 4.44 -7.64 1.00
C CYS A 54 5.32 -7.83 -0.25
N MET A 55 5.94 -6.75 -0.75
CA MET A 55 6.83 -6.81 -1.91
C MET A 55 8.10 -7.61 -1.62
N VAL A 56 8.78 -7.34 -0.50
CA VAL A 56 9.99 -8.09 -0.10
C VAL A 56 9.65 -9.55 0.17
N SER A 57 8.54 -9.84 0.85
CA SER A 57 8.08 -11.22 1.10
C SER A 57 7.76 -11.97 -0.20
N ALA A 58 7.32 -11.26 -1.23
CA ALA A 58 7.11 -11.80 -2.57
C ALA A 58 8.40 -12.04 -3.37
N GLY A 59 9.56 -11.71 -2.82
CA GLY A 59 10.87 -11.84 -3.47
C GLY A 59 11.23 -10.65 -4.37
N ALA A 60 10.62 -9.47 -4.16
CA ALA A 60 11.07 -8.26 -4.83
C ALA A 60 12.48 -7.88 -4.33
N PRO A 61 13.46 -7.62 -5.23
CA PRO A 61 14.78 -7.14 -4.81
C PRO A 61 14.66 -5.76 -4.12
N PRO A 62 15.19 -5.58 -2.89
CA PRO A 62 15.05 -4.32 -2.15
C PRO A 62 15.60 -3.08 -2.86
N ASP A 63 16.65 -3.25 -3.68
CA ASP A 63 17.28 -2.20 -4.50
C ASP A 63 16.40 -1.74 -5.68
N ARG A 64 15.39 -2.54 -6.03
CA ARG A 64 14.37 -2.18 -7.02
C ARG A 64 13.15 -1.49 -6.41
N LEU A 65 13.04 -1.39 -5.08
CA LEU A 65 11.95 -0.74 -4.36
C LEU A 65 12.37 0.66 -3.86
N PRO A 66 11.44 1.49 -3.32
CA PRO A 66 11.82 2.68 -2.58
C PRO A 66 12.76 2.34 -1.41
N VAL A 67 13.71 3.23 -1.14
CA VAL A 67 14.80 2.99 -0.17
C VAL A 67 14.23 2.66 1.22
N ARG A 68 14.77 1.61 1.85
CA ARG A 68 14.43 1.25 3.24
C ARG A 68 14.72 2.43 4.19
N GLY A 69 13.84 2.67 5.16
CA GLY A 69 13.83 3.86 6.00
C GLY A 69 13.05 5.04 5.40
N GLN A 70 12.87 5.07 4.08
CA GLN A 70 12.07 6.09 3.38
C GLN A 70 10.77 5.52 2.82
N CYS A 71 10.71 4.21 2.56
CA CYS A 71 9.56 3.52 1.97
C CYS A 71 8.30 3.50 2.85
N ALA A 72 8.38 3.89 4.12
CA ALA A 72 7.22 4.02 5.00
C ALA A 72 6.32 5.23 4.67
N ALA A 73 6.76 6.16 3.83
CA ALA A 73 5.96 7.31 3.41
C ALA A 73 5.41 7.14 1.98
N VAL A 74 4.10 7.34 1.81
CA VAL A 74 3.43 7.21 0.50
C VAL A 74 4.05 8.15 -0.56
N ARG A 75 4.39 9.39 -0.19
CA ARG A 75 5.05 10.35 -1.09
C ARG A 75 6.35 9.82 -1.70
N ASN A 76 7.09 8.97 -0.97
CA ASN A 76 8.34 8.40 -1.46
C ASN A 76 8.09 7.27 -2.47
N TRP A 77 6.99 6.53 -2.35
CA TRP A 77 6.53 5.62 -3.41
C TRP A 77 6.12 6.36 -4.67
N VAL A 78 5.41 7.48 -4.54
CA VAL A 78 5.01 8.33 -5.68
C VAL A 78 6.23 8.91 -6.39
N SER A 79 7.18 9.47 -5.64
CA SER A 79 8.43 10.01 -6.18
C SER A 79 9.26 8.93 -6.90
N TRP A 80 9.45 7.77 -6.26
CA TRP A 80 10.12 6.62 -6.87
C TRP A 80 9.44 6.15 -8.15
N ALA A 81 8.10 6.05 -8.15
CA ALA A 81 7.34 5.62 -9.32
C ALA A 81 7.45 6.63 -10.46
N LYS A 82 7.41 7.93 -10.17
CA LYS A 82 7.59 9.01 -11.14
C LYS A 82 8.97 8.93 -11.79
N GLY A 83 10.04 8.84 -10.99
CA GLY A 83 11.42 8.76 -11.48
C GLY A 83 11.72 7.50 -12.31
N ARG A 84 10.90 6.45 -12.17
CA ARG A 84 11.03 5.21 -12.94
C ARG A 84 9.98 5.05 -14.06
N GLY A 85 9.16 6.06 -14.34
CA GLY A 85 8.12 5.98 -15.36
C GLY A 85 7.03 4.93 -15.06
N ARG A 86 6.73 4.69 -13.78
CA ARG A 86 5.80 3.64 -13.33
C ARG A 86 4.41 4.16 -12.94
N LEU A 87 4.16 5.46 -13.04
CA LEU A 87 2.83 6.02 -12.80
C LEU A 87 1.85 5.58 -13.89
N SER A 88 0.61 5.30 -13.49
CA SER A 88 -0.49 4.84 -14.35
C SER A 88 -1.81 5.48 -13.93
N HIS A 89 -2.77 5.52 -14.85
CA HIS A 89 -4.13 6.00 -14.62
C HIS A 89 -5.17 4.89 -14.43
N SER A 90 -4.78 3.63 -14.56
CA SER A 90 -5.70 2.49 -14.42
C SER A 90 -5.21 1.47 -13.40
N PRO A 91 -6.09 0.96 -12.52
CA PRO A 91 -5.75 -0.16 -11.65
C PRO A 91 -5.66 -1.44 -12.49
N VAL A 92 -4.72 -2.31 -12.14
CA VAL A 92 -4.66 -3.70 -12.61
C VAL A 92 -4.30 -4.59 -11.43
N ARG A 93 -4.45 -5.91 -11.56
CA ARG A 93 -4.02 -6.82 -10.50
C ARG A 93 -2.52 -6.61 -10.21
N GLY A 94 -2.18 -6.41 -8.95
CA GLY A 94 -0.79 -6.23 -8.52
C GLY A 94 -0.23 -4.82 -8.70
N SER A 95 -0.99 -3.86 -9.25
CA SER A 95 -0.62 -2.45 -9.13
C SER A 95 -0.92 -1.91 -7.73
N LEU A 96 -0.35 -0.76 -7.39
CA LEU A 96 -0.75 -0.01 -6.20
C LEU A 96 -1.69 1.11 -6.60
N PHE A 97 -2.69 1.44 -5.79
CA PHE A 97 -3.34 2.76 -5.86
C PHE A 97 -2.72 3.66 -4.80
N PHE A 98 -2.75 4.98 -5.03
CA PHE A 98 -2.38 5.95 -4.00
C PHE A 98 -3.22 7.22 -4.10
N TRP A 99 -3.22 7.98 -3.01
CA TRP A 99 -3.56 9.40 -3.00
C TRP A 99 -2.69 10.15 -1.98
N LEU A 100 -2.45 11.44 -2.19
CA LEU A 100 -1.83 12.36 -1.25
C LEU A 100 -2.72 13.61 -1.10
N ASP A 101 -2.89 14.07 0.14
CA ASP A 101 -3.50 15.36 0.47
C ASP A 101 -2.54 16.53 0.21
N GLN A 102 -2.99 17.76 0.48
CA GLN A 102 -2.18 18.98 0.29
C GLN A 102 -0.96 19.09 1.21
N HIS A 103 -0.80 18.17 2.18
CA HIS A 103 0.33 18.12 3.10
C HIS A 103 1.21 16.88 2.86
N ASP A 104 1.11 16.25 1.69
CA ASP A 104 1.83 15.03 1.31
C ASP A 104 1.59 13.82 2.23
N ARG A 105 0.47 13.82 2.97
CA ARG A 105 -0.02 12.66 3.72
C ARG A 105 -0.95 11.87 2.83
N GLY A 106 -0.92 10.55 2.93
CA GLY A 106 -1.69 9.75 1.99
C GLY A 106 -1.88 8.31 2.40
N HIS A 107 -2.46 7.58 1.47
CA HIS A 107 -2.71 6.14 1.62
C HIS A 107 -2.33 5.39 0.36
N ILE A 108 -1.97 4.12 0.53
CA ILE A 108 -1.52 3.24 -0.53
C ILE A 108 -2.00 1.82 -0.26
N GLY A 109 -2.28 1.05 -1.32
CA GLY A 109 -2.63 -0.36 -1.18
C GLY A 109 -2.67 -1.10 -2.52
N PHE A 110 -2.81 -2.42 -2.46
CA PHE A 110 -2.76 -3.29 -3.62
C PHE A 110 -4.11 -3.33 -4.35
N CYS A 111 -4.08 -3.19 -5.67
CA CYS A 111 -5.24 -3.41 -6.53
C CYS A 111 -5.39 -4.90 -6.85
N LEU A 112 -6.61 -5.42 -6.75
CA LEU A 112 -6.92 -6.83 -7.01
C LEU A 112 -7.30 -7.13 -8.46
N GLY A 113 -7.57 -6.08 -9.24
CA GLY A 113 -8.00 -6.18 -10.63
C GLY A 113 -8.29 -4.82 -11.26
N PRO A 114 -8.76 -4.80 -12.51
CA PRO A 114 -9.17 -3.59 -13.19
C PRO A 114 -10.42 -2.96 -12.56
N SER A 115 -10.66 -1.69 -12.89
CA SER A 115 -11.90 -1.04 -12.51
C SER A 115 -13.04 -1.44 -13.42
N VAL A 116 -14.22 -1.67 -12.85
CA VAL A 116 -15.49 -1.83 -13.57
C VAL A 116 -16.37 -0.64 -13.19
N PHE A 117 -16.80 0.14 -14.20
CA PHE A 117 -17.55 1.40 -14.00
C PHE A 117 -16.89 2.36 -12.98
N GLY A 118 -15.55 2.43 -12.99
CA GLY A 118 -14.78 3.31 -12.11
C GLY A 118 -14.64 2.82 -10.65
N VAL A 119 -15.07 1.59 -10.36
CA VAL A 119 -14.96 0.94 -9.04
C VAL A 119 -13.99 -0.23 -9.12
N PHE A 120 -13.14 -0.42 -8.12
CA PHE A 120 -12.14 -1.49 -8.08
C PHE A 120 -11.95 -2.02 -6.65
N ARG A 121 -11.40 -3.23 -6.54
CA ARG A 121 -11.15 -3.91 -5.25
C ARG A 121 -9.69 -3.83 -4.86
N THR A 122 -9.42 -3.73 -3.57
CA THR A 122 -8.07 -3.55 -3.02
C THR A 122 -7.83 -4.39 -1.77
N ILE A 123 -6.57 -4.60 -1.40
CA ILE A 123 -6.13 -5.01 -0.05
C ILE A 123 -5.20 -3.95 0.49
N GLU A 124 -5.45 -3.54 1.73
CA GLU A 124 -4.85 -2.35 2.32
C GLU A 124 -4.55 -2.62 3.79
N GLY A 125 -3.35 -2.24 4.24
CA GLY A 125 -2.99 -2.20 5.66
C GLY A 125 -3.21 -0.79 6.23
N ASN A 126 -3.34 -0.70 7.55
CA ASN A 126 -3.65 0.55 8.28
C ASN A 126 -4.88 1.25 7.71
N THR A 127 -5.90 0.45 7.40
CA THR A 127 -7.24 0.92 7.06
C THR A 127 -8.24 0.27 8.01
N ASP A 128 -9.50 0.64 7.93
CA ASP A 128 -10.62 0.04 8.68
C ASP A 128 -11.53 -0.75 7.75
N GLY A 129 -12.56 -1.39 8.30
CA GLY A 129 -13.65 -2.01 7.52
C GLY A 129 -14.47 -0.97 6.73
N GLU A 130 -15.37 -1.42 5.84
CA GLU A 130 -16.06 -0.54 4.86
C GLU A 130 -16.74 0.72 5.45
N ALA A 131 -17.00 0.76 6.76
CA ALA A 131 -17.56 1.88 7.51
C ALA A 131 -16.64 3.11 7.73
N GLY A 132 -15.34 3.07 7.42
CA GLY A 132 -14.52 4.29 7.30
C GLY A 132 -14.32 5.11 8.59
N SER A 133 -13.21 4.89 9.29
CA SER A 133 -12.67 5.70 10.37
C SER A 133 -11.42 6.47 9.87
N ARG A 134 -11.00 7.49 10.62
CA ARG A 134 -9.80 8.29 10.32
C ARG A 134 -8.49 7.58 10.73
N GLU A 135 -8.59 6.59 11.61
CA GLU A 135 -7.50 5.75 12.09
C GLU A 135 -7.82 4.31 11.66
N GLY A 136 -7.07 3.77 10.70
CA GLY A 136 -7.26 2.40 10.25
C GLY A 136 -6.66 1.41 11.23
N ASP A 137 -7.39 0.36 11.60
CA ASP A 137 -7.04 -0.54 12.70
C ASP A 137 -6.54 -1.93 12.24
N GLY A 138 -6.35 -2.15 10.94
CA GLY A 138 -5.97 -3.46 10.43
C GLY A 138 -5.77 -3.58 8.92
N VAL A 139 -5.75 -4.83 8.45
CA VAL A 139 -5.65 -5.20 7.04
C VAL A 139 -7.01 -5.64 6.52
N TYR A 140 -7.50 -5.00 5.46
CA TYR A 140 -8.84 -5.25 4.91
C TYR A 140 -8.85 -5.32 3.39
N LYS A 141 -9.86 -6.05 2.88
CA LYS A 141 -10.32 -5.89 1.50
C LYS A 141 -11.25 -4.70 1.42
N ARG A 142 -11.05 -3.80 0.45
CA ARG A 142 -11.87 -2.60 0.26
C ARG A 142 -12.41 -2.50 -1.15
N THR A 143 -13.54 -1.78 -1.28
CA THR A 143 -14.02 -1.23 -2.55
C THR A 143 -13.59 0.23 -2.64
N ARG A 144 -12.93 0.60 -3.73
CA ARG A 144 -12.46 1.97 -3.99
C ARG A 144 -13.09 2.51 -5.28
N SER A 145 -13.25 3.82 -5.33
CA SER A 145 -13.81 4.55 -6.48
C SER A 145 -12.78 5.51 -7.04
N ILE A 146 -12.54 5.45 -8.36
CA ILE A 146 -11.68 6.41 -9.07
C ILE A 146 -12.22 7.83 -8.91
N ARG A 147 -13.54 8.02 -8.89
CA ARG A 147 -14.17 9.34 -8.67
C ARG A 147 -13.80 9.92 -7.30
N LEU A 148 -13.72 9.09 -6.26
CA LEU A 148 -13.32 9.55 -4.93
C LEU A 148 -11.81 9.83 -4.86
N LEU A 149 -10.98 9.01 -5.50
CA LEU A 149 -9.53 9.27 -5.59
C LEU A 149 -9.23 10.61 -6.25
N LYS A 150 -9.99 10.99 -7.28
CA LYS A 150 -9.86 12.27 -7.99
C LYS A 150 -10.09 13.52 -7.13
N ARG A 151 -10.57 13.38 -5.89
CA ARG A 151 -10.74 14.51 -4.96
C ARG A 151 -9.43 14.94 -4.30
N PHE A 152 -8.40 14.09 -4.34
CA PHE A 152 -7.10 14.39 -3.76
C PHE A 152 -6.21 15.13 -4.75
N PRO A 153 -5.37 16.09 -4.29
CA PRO A 153 -4.44 16.82 -5.14
C PRO A 153 -3.53 15.92 -5.98
N GLN A 154 -3.07 14.82 -5.39
CA GLN A 154 -2.34 13.78 -6.11
C GLN A 154 -3.02 12.44 -5.89
N TRP A 155 -3.20 11.69 -6.97
CA TRP A 155 -3.77 10.36 -6.96
C TRP A 155 -3.29 9.60 -8.19
N GLY A 156 -3.39 8.29 -8.14
CA GLY A 156 -3.11 7.47 -9.31
C GLY A 156 -2.78 6.03 -8.94
N PHE A 157 -2.09 5.38 -9.86
CA PHE A 157 -1.68 3.99 -9.71
C PHE A 157 -0.18 3.85 -9.99
N ILE A 158 0.43 2.83 -9.40
CA ILE A 158 1.84 2.49 -9.60
C ILE A 158 1.92 1.09 -10.22
N ASN A 159 2.52 1.00 -11.40
CA ASN A 159 2.75 -0.25 -12.10
C ASN A 159 4.00 -0.96 -11.55
N LEU A 160 3.78 -2.14 -10.98
CA LEU A 160 4.81 -3.00 -10.39
C LEU A 160 5.25 -4.15 -11.31
N ASN A 161 4.73 -4.22 -12.55
CA ASN A 161 5.14 -5.24 -13.50
C ASN A 161 6.61 -5.06 -13.90
N GLY A 162 7.27 -6.19 -14.16
CA GLY A 162 8.70 -6.25 -14.48
C GLY A 162 9.63 -5.98 -13.30
N LEU A 163 9.12 -5.87 -12.07
CA LEU A 163 9.92 -5.96 -10.83
C LEU A 163 10.36 -7.39 -10.54
#